data_AF-A0AAV0M7P1-F1
#
_entry.id   AF-A0AAV0M7P1-F1
#
_cell.length_a   1.000
_cell.length_b   1.000
_cell.length_c   1.000
_cell.angle_alpha   90.00
_cell.angle_beta   90.00
_cell.angle_gamma   90.00
#
_symmetry.space_group_name_H-M   'P 1'
#
loop_
_entity.id
_entity.type
_entity.pdbx_description
1 polymer ?
#
loop_
_entity_poly.entity_id
_entity_poly.type
_entity_poly.pdbx_seq_one_letter_code
_entity_poly.pdbx_strand_id
1 'polypeptide(L)' 'MKIYKVYNPIFEFVAEAGAGGKQGVAKLAIEYEKLDPSFPPPTKYMDFMIGLTKEVDAGIVKAALD' A
#
# COMPACT_ATOMS: atom_id res chain seq x y z
N MET A 1 -15.73 -11.52 -12.14
CA MET A 1 -15.03 -11.50 -13.44
C MET A 1 -13.56 -11.25 -13.16
N LYS A 2 -12.65 -12.08 -13.69
CA LYS A 2 -11.20 -11.88 -13.51
C LYS A 2 -10.75 -10.80 -14.51
N ILE A 3 -10.02 -9.79 -14.05
CA ILE A 3 -9.54 -8.62 -14.86
C ILE A 3 -8.02 -8.60 -15.05
N TYR A 4 -7.27 -9.25 -14.16
CA TYR A 4 -5.81 -9.41 -14.26
C TYR A 4 -5.44 -10.89 -14.25
N LYS A 5 -4.44 -11.29 -15.04
CA LYS A 5 -3.85 -12.63 -15.02
C LYS A 5 -3.02 -12.81 -13.76
N VAL A 6 -2.15 -11.83 -13.51
CA VAL A 6 -1.29 -11.70 -12.33
C VAL A 6 -1.77 -10.50 -11.53
N TYR A 7 -2.00 -10.77 -10.24
CA TYR A 7 -2.56 -9.95 -9.15
C TYR A 7 -1.62 -9.88 -7.94
N ASN A 8 -0.60 -9.02 -7.86
CA ASN A 8 0.36 -9.07 -6.73
C ASN A 8 0.51 -7.71 -6.01
N PRO A 9 -0.25 -7.46 -4.93
CA PRO A 9 -0.07 -6.29 -4.07
C PRO A 9 1.08 -6.52 -3.07
N ILE A 10 1.94 -5.52 -2.93
CA ILE A 10 3.12 -5.56 -2.06
C ILE A 10 3.07 -4.36 -1.10
N PHE A 11 3.26 -4.66 0.18
CA PHE A 11 3.45 -3.68 1.25
C PHE A 11 4.85 -3.88 1.83
N GLU A 12 5.72 -2.89 1.69
CA GLU A 12 7.06 -2.90 2.27
C GLU A 12 7.18 -1.71 3.24
N PHE A 13 7.55 -1.97 4.48
CA PHE A 13 7.77 -0.95 5.49
C PHE A 13 9.27 -0.83 5.77
N VAL A 14 9.80 0.36 5.57
CA VAL A 14 11.23 0.65 5.77
C VAL A 14 11.35 1.62 6.93
N ALA A 15 12.03 1.22 8.00
CA ALA A 15 12.36 2.12 9.09
C ALA A 15 13.43 3.13 8.64
N GLU A 16 13.26 4.41 8.95
CA GLU A 16 14.30 5.40 8.68
C GLU A 16 15.35 5.37 9.80
N ALA A 17 16.55 4.92 9.46
CA ALA A 17 17.68 4.95 10.37
C ALA A 17 18.26 6.37 10.43
N GLY A 18 17.84 7.16 11.42
CA GLY A 18 18.44 8.48 11.67
C GLY A 18 17.77 9.36 12.72
N ALA A 19 16.46 9.22 12.96
CA ALA A 19 15.68 10.10 13.85
C ALA A 19 15.11 9.35 15.07
N GLY A 20 15.94 8.67 15.85
CA GLY A 20 15.52 8.04 17.10
C GLY A 20 14.60 6.82 16.95
N GLY A 21 14.54 6.20 15.77
CA GLY A 21 13.87 4.91 15.53
C GLY A 21 12.33 4.93 15.51
N LYS A 22 11.71 6.12 15.45
CA LYS A 22 10.24 6.27 15.58
C LYS A 22 9.52 6.63 14.27
N GLN A 23 10.23 6.69 13.14
CA GLN A 23 9.65 7.01 11.84
C GLN A 23 10.03 5.95 10.80
N GLY A 24 9.10 5.67 9.91
CA GLY A 24 9.29 4.73 8.80
C GLY A 24 8.45 5.14 7.60
N VAL A 25 8.84 4.63 6.44
CA VAL A 25 8.16 4.87 5.16
C VAL A 25 7.51 3.57 4.69
N ALA A 26 6.24 3.65 4.33
CA ALA A 26 5.54 2.57 3.63
C ALA A 26 5.70 2.74 2.11
N LYS A 27 6.24 1.70 1.46
CA LYS A 27 6.26 1.55 0.01
C LYS A 27 5.14 0.60 -0.40
N LEU A 28 4.29 1.05 -1.31
CA LEU A 28 3.16 0.29 -1.82
C LEU A 28 3.36 0.05 -3.32
N ALA A 29 3.23 -1.21 -3.74
CA ALA A 29 3.32 -1.57 -5.15
C ALA A 29 2.22 -2.56 -5.53
N ILE A 30 1.79 -2.52 -6.78
CA ILE A 30 0.95 -3.56 -7.39
C ILE A 30 1.63 -3.99 -8.67
N GLU A 31 2.14 -5.21 -8.68
CA GLU A 31 2.59 -5.86 -9.90
C GLU A 31 1.40 -6.57 -10.54
N TYR A 32 1.16 -6.29 -11.82
CA TYR A 32 -0.01 -6.82 -12.51
C TYR A 32 0.26 -7.13 -13.98
N GLU A 33 -0.45 -8.14 -14.47
CA GLU A 33 -0.57 -8.42 -15.91
C GLU A 33 -2.05 -8.38 -16.28
N LYS A 34 -2.41 -7.53 -17.26
CA LYS A 34 -3.79 -7.43 -17.72
C LYS A 34 -4.22 -8.71 -18.45
N LEU A 35 -5.48 -9.11 -18.29
CA LEU A 35 -6.06 -10.16 -19.14
C LEU A 35 -6.25 -9.71 -20.59
N ASP A 36 -6.63 -8.45 -20.76
CA ASP A 36 -6.83 -7.79 -22.04
C ASP A 36 -6.24 -6.37 -21.97
N PRO A 37 -5.54 -5.87 -23.01
CA PRO A 37 -4.96 -4.52 -23.01
C PRO A 37 -5.97 -3.38 -22.73
N SER A 38 -7.24 -3.58 -23.09
CA SER A 38 -8.34 -2.63 -22.87
C SER A 38 -8.70 -2.43 -21.40
N PHE A 39 -8.36 -3.38 -20.52
CA PHE A 39 -8.63 -3.23 -19.10
C PHE A 39 -7.78 -2.13 -18.47
N PRO A 40 -8.34 -1.37 -17.50
CA PRO A 40 -7.60 -0.28 -16.88
C PRO A 40 -6.48 -0.82 -15.96
N PRO A 41 -5.43 -0.03 -15.73
CA PRO A 41 -4.51 -0.25 -14.62
C PRO A 41 -5.25 -0.33 -13.27
N PRO A 42 -4.70 -1.01 -12.26
CA PRO A 42 -5.34 -1.20 -10.95
C PRO A 42 -5.30 0.05 -10.05
N THR A 43 -5.41 1.25 -10.61
CA THR A 43 -5.29 2.53 -9.86
C THR A 43 -6.29 2.60 -8.71
N LYS A 44 -7.55 2.19 -8.93
CA LYS A 44 -8.57 2.12 -7.87
C LYS A 44 -8.13 1.28 -6.67
N TYR A 45 -7.40 0.18 -6.92
CA TYR A 45 -6.89 -0.67 -5.86
C TYR A 45 -5.67 -0.06 -5.16
N MET A 46 -4.83 0.68 -5.91
CA MET A 46 -3.74 1.46 -5.32
C MET A 46 -4.27 2.55 -4.38
N ASP A 47 -5.30 3.29 -4.79
CA ASP A 47 -5.94 4.32 -3.96
C ASP A 47 -6.51 3.72 -2.67
N PHE A 48 -7.12 2.53 -2.77
CA PHE A 48 -7.59 1.78 -1.62
C PHE A 48 -6.44 1.36 -0.69
N MET A 49 -5.33 0.82 -1.21
CA MET A 49 -4.17 0.47 -0.40
C MET A 49 -3.58 1.68 0.33
N ILE A 50 -3.52 2.84 -0.34
CA ILE A 50 -3.08 4.10 0.26
C ILE A 50 -4.02 4.52 1.39
N GLY A 51 -5.34 4.45 1.16
CA GLY A 51 -6.35 4.78 2.17
C GLY A 51 -6.22 3.90 3.42
N LEU A 52 -6.17 2.58 3.22
CA LEU A 52 -6.00 1.61 4.29
C LEU A 52 -4.72 1.86 5.10
N THR A 53 -3.61 2.13 4.41
CA THR A 53 -2.31 2.39 5.07
C THR A 53 -2.38 3.64 5.95
N LYS A 54 -3.06 4.70 5.49
CA LYS A 54 -3.26 5.94 6.27
C LYS A 54 -4.14 5.71 7.50
N GLU A 55 -5.20 4.91 7.38
CA GLU A 55 -6.06 4.58 8.52
C GLU A 55 -5.31 3.77 9.58
N VAL A 56 -4.49 2.81 9.16
CA VAL A 56 -3.62 2.03 10.06
C VAL A 56 -2.61 2.93 10.75
N ASP A 57 -1.92 3.81 10.01
CA ASP A 57 -0.97 4.78 10.57
C ASP A 57 -1.63 5.67 11.64
N ALA A 58 -2.79 6.26 11.32
CA ALA A 58 -3.55 7.08 12.26
C ALA A 58 -4.00 6.28 13.50
N GLY A 59 -4.40 5.02 13.33
CA GLY A 59 -4.77 4.12 14.43
C GLY A 59 -3.60 3.82 15.36
N ILE A 60 -2.41 3.55 14.81
CA ILE A 60 -1.19 3.30 15.58
C ILE A 60 -0.75 4.56 16.32
N VAL A 61 -0.74 5.72 15.65
CA VAL A 61 -0.39 7.00 16.26
C VAL A 61 -1.33 7.32 17.41
N LYS A 62 -2.64 7.12 17.23
CA LYS A 62 -3.62 7.33 18.29
C LYS A 62 -3.38 6.40 19.48
N ALA A 63 -3.18 5.10 19.24
CA ALA A 63 -2.95 4.11 20.30
C ALA A 63 -1.63 4.34 21.07
N ALA A 64 -0.65 5.02 20.47
CA ALA A 64 0.60 5.37 21.14
C ALA A 64 0.50 6.63 22.02
N LEU A 65 -0.61 7.37 21.96
CA LEU A 65 -0.88 8.59 22.71
C LEU A 65 -1.85 8.39 23.90
N ASP A 66 -2.55 7.25 23.95
CA ASP A 66 -3.41 6.81 25.06
C ASP A 66 -2.59 6.05 26.14
#